data_AF-A0A1I5QU15-F1
#
_entry.id   AF-A0A1I5QU15-F1
#
_cell.length_a   1.000
_cell.length_b   1.000
_cell.length_c   1.000
_cell.angle_alpha   90.00
_cell.angle_beta   90.00
_cell.angle_gamma   90.00
#
_symmetry.space_group_name_H-M   'P 1'
#
loop_
_entity.id
_entity.type
_entity.pdbx_description
1 polymer ?
#
loop_
_entity_poly.entity_id
_entity_poly.type
_entity_poly.pdbx_seq_one_letter_code
_entity_poly.pdbx_strand_id
1 'polypeptide(L)'
;MRARWCGMAEDIHDLQMRMDAAAAALDFEQARALRDRIALIRGGASGQAAAQADTGGLTRQRPGAMGLGTSRQQVEPPPGWTPPPRPDPMTRGRSRRGR
;
A
#
# COMPACT_ATOMS: atom_id res chain seq x y z
N MET A 1 -32.03 9.55 -14.16
CA MET A 1 -31.22 9.94 -15.33
C MET A 1 -29.85 10.37 -14.81
N ARG A 2 -28.83 9.50 -14.92
CA ARG A 2 -27.48 9.81 -14.42
C ARG A 2 -26.77 10.73 -15.41
N ALA A 3 -26.28 11.86 -14.91
CA ALA A 3 -25.59 12.88 -15.67
C ALA A 3 -24.37 12.29 -16.38
N ARG A 4 -24.36 12.44 -17.72
CA ARG A 4 -23.19 12.29 -18.57
C ARG A 4 -22.22 13.42 -18.24
N TRP A 5 -21.09 13.10 -17.64
CA TRP A 5 -20.00 14.06 -17.44
C TRP A 5 -19.09 14.03 -18.66
N CYS A 6 -19.16 15.14 -19.39
CA CYS A 6 -18.14 15.78 -20.22
C CYS A 6 -16.79 15.07 -20.46
N GLY A 7 -16.54 14.75 -21.74
CA GLY A 7 -15.34 15.21 -22.46
C GLY A 7 -14.00 14.53 -22.19
N MET A 8 -13.53 13.71 -23.13
CA MET A 8 -12.11 13.35 -23.36
C MET A 8 -11.36 12.54 -22.27
N ALA A 9 -12.07 11.93 -21.31
CA ALA A 9 -11.51 10.85 -20.52
C ALA A 9 -11.85 9.52 -21.21
N GLU A 10 -10.85 8.70 -21.58
CA GLU A 10 -11.11 7.31 -21.93
C GLU A 10 -11.92 6.66 -20.80
N ASP A 11 -13.10 6.15 -21.13
CA ASP A 11 -13.96 5.51 -20.15
C ASP A 11 -13.25 4.28 -19.59
N ILE A 12 -13.28 4.11 -18.27
CA ILE A 12 -12.69 2.96 -17.60
C ILE A 12 -13.27 1.66 -18.18
N HIS A 13 -14.54 1.69 -18.60
CA HIS A 13 -15.17 0.56 -19.27
C HIS A 13 -14.47 0.17 -20.59
N ASP A 14 -14.11 1.15 -21.43
CA ASP A 14 -13.41 0.88 -22.68
C ASP A 14 -11.99 0.35 -22.44
N LEU A 15 -11.31 0.86 -21.43
CA LEU A 15 -10.01 0.34 -21.01
C LEU A 15 -10.09 -1.10 -20.49
N GLN A 16 -11.16 -1.44 -19.78
CA GLN A 16 -11.42 -2.82 -19.31
C GLN A 16 -11.67 -3.76 -20.49
N MET A 17 -12.51 -3.37 -21.44
CA MET A 17 -12.77 -4.15 -22.65
C MET A 17 -11.49 -4.44 -23.45
N ARG A 18 -10.62 -3.43 -23.60
CA ARG A 18 -9.32 -3.59 -24.28
C ARG A 18 -8.36 -4.49 -23.49
N MET A 19 -8.37 -4.38 -22.17
CA MET A 19 -7.54 -5.21 -21.29
C MET A 19 -7.95 -6.69 -21.40
N ASP A 20 -9.25 -6.98 -21.41
CA ASP A 20 -9.78 -8.33 -21.55
C ASP A 20 -9.48 -8.92 -22.94
N ALA A 21 -9.58 -8.09 -23.99
CA ALA A 21 -9.20 -8.49 -25.35
C ALA A 21 -7.69 -8.81 -25.46
N ALA A 22 -6.83 -8.00 -24.85
CA ALA A 22 -5.39 -8.26 -24.79
C ALA A 22 -5.08 -9.55 -24.01
N ALA A 23 -5.74 -9.77 -22.87
CA ALA A 23 -5.60 -11.00 -22.09
C ALA A 23 -6.06 -12.25 -22.88
N ALA A 24 -7.17 -12.14 -23.63
CA ALA A 24 -7.65 -13.22 -24.50
C ALA A 24 -6.67 -13.52 -25.66
N ALA A 25 -5.94 -12.51 -26.13
CA ALA A 25 -4.87 -12.65 -27.11
C ALA A 25 -3.53 -13.09 -26.52
N LEU A 26 -3.46 -13.36 -25.20
CA LEU A 26 -2.24 -13.69 -24.44
C LEU A 26 -1.18 -12.56 -24.44
N ASP A 27 -1.58 -11.33 -24.74
CA ASP A 27 -0.73 -10.14 -24.65
C ASP A 27 -0.79 -9.55 -23.24
N PHE A 28 -0.04 -10.18 -22.33
CA PHE A 28 -0.03 -9.81 -20.92
C PHE A 28 0.68 -8.50 -20.63
N GLU A 29 1.63 -8.08 -21.48
CA GLU A 29 2.29 -6.79 -21.34
C GLU A 29 1.29 -5.65 -21.64
N GLN A 30 0.52 -5.79 -22.72
CA GLN A 30 -0.51 -4.82 -23.03
C GLN A 30 -1.64 -4.82 -21.98
N ALA A 31 -2.06 -6.00 -21.51
CA ALA A 31 -3.07 -6.11 -20.46
C ALA A 31 -2.59 -5.47 -19.14
N ARG A 32 -1.30 -5.66 -18.77
CA ARG A 32 -0.69 -5.03 -17.61
C ARG A 32 -0.67 -3.50 -17.74
N ALA A 33 -0.23 -2.96 -18.87
CA ALA A 33 -0.20 -1.52 -19.09
C ALA A 33 -1.60 -0.88 -18.96
N LEU A 34 -2.63 -1.55 -19.51
CA LEU A 34 -4.02 -1.11 -19.38
C LEU A 34 -4.51 -1.18 -17.92
N ARG A 35 -4.15 -2.23 -17.18
CA ARG A 35 -4.47 -2.36 -15.76
C ARG A 35 -3.86 -1.24 -14.92
N ASP A 36 -2.58 -0.96 -15.14
CA ASP A 36 -1.85 0.08 -14.40
C ASP A 36 -2.44 1.46 -14.70
N ARG A 37 -2.82 1.72 -15.95
CA ARG A 37 -3.55 2.93 -16.35
C ARG A 37 -4.91 3.07 -15.66
N ILE A 38 -5.70 2.00 -15.60
CA ILE A 38 -6.99 1.98 -14.88
C ILE A 38 -6.78 2.28 -13.39
N ALA A 39 -5.74 1.73 -12.78
CA ALA A 39 -5.42 1.96 -11.37
C ALA A 39 -5.10 3.45 -11.10
N LEU A 40 -4.34 4.10 -11.98
CA LEU A 40 -4.04 5.53 -11.87
C LEU A 40 -5.30 6.40 -11.99
N ILE A 41 -6.15 6.12 -12.97
CA ILE A 41 -7.41 6.87 -13.16
C ILE A 41 -8.32 6.70 -11.94
N ARG A 42 -8.43 5.48 -11.39
CA ARG A 42 -9.17 5.22 -10.14
C ARG A 42 -8.56 5.94 -8.93
N GLY A 43 -7.26 6.16 -8.93
CA GLY A 43 -6.54 6.95 -7.93
C GLY A 43 -6.69 8.47 -8.08
N GLY A 44 -7.44 8.95 -9.08
CA GLY A 44 -7.69 10.37 -9.32
C GLY A 44 -6.78 11.03 -10.36
N ALA A 45 -5.93 10.27 -11.06
CA ALA A 45 -5.17 10.80 -12.19
C ALA A 45 -6.09 11.11 -13.37
N SER A 46 -5.79 12.18 -14.11
CA SER A 46 -6.46 12.44 -15.39
C SER A 46 -6.08 11.37 -16.43
N GLY A 47 -6.93 11.12 -17.41
CA GLY A 47 -6.68 10.12 -18.44
C GLY A 47 -5.38 10.35 -19.24
N GLN A 48 -4.99 11.62 -19.41
CA GLN A 48 -3.71 12.00 -20.05
C GLN A 48 -2.51 11.77 -19.13
N ALA A 49 -2.61 12.14 -17.85
CA ALA A 49 -1.55 11.89 -16.87
C ALA A 49 -1.32 10.39 -16.69
N ALA A 50 -2.39 9.60 -16.67
CA ALA A 50 -2.31 8.14 -16.59
C ALA A 50 -1.69 7.48 -17.83
N ALA A 51 -1.80 8.10 -19.01
CA ALA A 51 -1.18 7.58 -20.24
C ALA A 51 0.34 7.81 -20.29
N GLN A 52 0.80 8.91 -19.70
CA GLN A 52 2.19 9.33 -19.72
C GLN A 52 2.99 8.84 -18.49
N ALA A 53 2.30 8.30 -17.49
CA ALA A 53 2.92 7.81 -16.27
C ALA A 53 3.80 6.60 -16.56
N ASP A 54 5.08 6.71 -16.23
CA ASP A 54 5.98 5.57 -16.18
C ASP A 54 5.64 4.74 -14.93
N THR A 55 5.16 3.52 -15.17
CA THR A 55 4.82 2.56 -14.11
C THR A 55 5.86 1.45 -13.99
N GLY A 56 6.92 1.50 -14.82
CA GLY A 56 8.06 0.60 -14.77
C GLY A 56 8.75 0.70 -13.41
N GLY A 57 8.89 -0.43 -12.72
CA GLY A 57 9.56 -0.50 -11.42
C GLY A 57 8.71 -0.12 -10.22
N LEU A 58 7.44 0.29 -10.39
CA LEU A 58 6.53 0.43 -9.26
C LEU A 58 6.20 -0.95 -8.69
N THR A 59 6.64 -1.17 -7.46
CA THR A 59 6.31 -2.38 -6.69
C THR A 59 5.34 -2.03 -5.58
N ARG A 60 4.38 -2.93 -5.33
CA ARG A 60 3.44 -2.74 -4.22
C ARG A 60 4.22 -2.66 -2.91
N GLN A 61 3.98 -1.62 -2.13
CA GLN A 61 4.56 -1.52 -0.79
C GLN A 61 4.12 -2.73 0.06
N ARG A 62 5.10 -3.31 0.77
CA ARG A 62 4.87 -4.40 1.72
C ARG A 62 4.83 -3.82 3.15
N PRO A 63 3.88 -4.23 4.00
CA PRO A 63 3.90 -3.87 5.41
C PRO A 63 5.26 -4.20 6.03
N GLY A 64 5.87 -3.26 6.75
CA GLY A 64 7.19 -3.40 7.38
C GLY A 64 8.40 -3.04 6.51
N ALA A 65 8.26 -2.93 5.18
CA ALA A 65 9.35 -2.49 4.30
C ALA A 65 9.60 -0.96 4.36
N MET A 66 8.70 -0.22 4.99
CA MET A 66 8.73 1.26 5.06
C MET A 66 9.61 1.81 6.19
N GLY A 67 10.36 0.96 6.92
CA GLY A 67 11.25 1.38 8.01
C GLY A 67 10.57 1.97 9.26
N LEU A 68 9.25 2.23 9.19
CA LEU A 68 8.42 2.67 10.30
C LEU A 68 8.28 1.53 11.32
N GLY A 69 9.12 1.56 12.37
CA GLY A 69 9.08 0.64 13.50
C GLY A 69 10.24 -0.37 13.61
N THR A 70 11.13 -0.46 12.62
CA THR A 70 12.31 -1.35 12.67
C THR A 70 13.56 -0.68 13.24
N SER A 71 13.63 0.65 13.22
CA SER A 71 14.67 1.41 13.93
C SER A 71 14.25 1.63 15.38
N ARG A 72 14.57 0.68 16.26
CA ARG A 72 14.56 0.92 17.71
C ARG A 72 15.90 1.53 18.08
N GLN A 73 15.91 2.83 18.36
CA GLN A 73 17.10 3.47 18.93
C GLN A 73 17.35 2.88 20.31
N GLN A 74 18.41 2.08 20.45
CA GLN A 74 18.89 1.59 21.75
C GLN A 74 19.88 2.63 22.27
N VAL A 75 19.63 3.15 23.47
CA VAL A 75 20.60 4.00 24.16
C VAL A 75 21.57 3.06 24.87
N GLU A 76 22.86 3.12 24.54
CA GLU A 76 23.88 2.41 25.33
C GLU A 76 24.02 3.10 26.70
N PRO A 77 23.79 2.38 27.81
CA PRO A 77 24.01 2.94 29.13
C PRO A 77 25.52 3.11 29.37
N PRO A 78 25.93 4.12 30.17
CA PRO A 78 27.34 4.35 30.47
C PRO A 78 27.94 3.16 31.24
N PRO A 79 29.27 2.94 31.15
CA PRO A 79 29.95 1.86 31.87
C PRO A 79 29.65 1.90 33.38
N GLY A 80 29.20 0.77 33.94
CA GLY A 80 28.86 0.64 35.36
C GLY A 80 27.43 1.04 35.73
N TRP A 81 26.60 1.47 34.78
CA TRP A 81 25.20 1.74 35.05
C TRP A 81 24.40 0.46 35.31
N THR A 82 23.69 0.42 36.44
CA THR A 82 22.78 -0.67 36.79
C THR A 82 21.35 -0.10 36.83
N PRO A 83 20.38 -0.69 36.10
CA PRO A 83 19.00 -0.25 36.15
C PRO A 83 18.42 -0.38 37.56
N PRO A 84 17.56 0.56 37.99
CA PRO A 84 16.90 0.45 39.28
C PRO A 84 16.01 -0.80 39.35
N PRO A 85 15.78 -1.36 40.55
CA PRO A 85 14.88 -2.48 40.71
C PRO A 85 13.47 -2.10 40.23
N ARG A 86 12.73 -3.09 39.70
CA ARG A 86 11.34 -2.89 39.29
C ARG A 86 10.55 -2.35 40.48
N PRO A 87 9.79 -1.24 40.32
CA PRO A 87 8.95 -0.72 41.38
C PRO A 87 7.92 -1.77 41.78
N ASP A 88 7.57 -1.80 43.07
CA ASP A 88 6.54 -2.70 43.57
C ASP A 88 5.25 -2.46 42.79
N PRO A 89 4.69 -3.48 42.09
CA PRO A 89 3.37 -3.35 41.52
C PRO A 89 2.42 -3.20 42.70
N MET A 90 2.05 -1.96 43.04
CA MET A 90 1.12 -1.55 44.13
C MET A 90 -0.30 -2.11 43.90
N THR A 91 -0.39 -3.38 43.59
CA THR A 91 -1.52 -4.14 43.10
C THR A 91 -1.39 -5.53 43.70
N ARG A 92 -2.45 -6.05 44.31
CA ARG A 92 -2.44 -7.43 44.80
C ARG A 92 -2.46 -8.37 43.60
N GLY A 93 -1.39 -9.13 43.40
CA GLY A 93 -1.26 -10.11 42.33
C GLY A 93 -2.41 -11.12 42.36
N ARG A 94 -3.38 -10.97 41.45
CA ARG A 94 -4.38 -12.01 41.22
C ARG A 94 -3.77 -13.06 40.29
N SER A 95 -3.38 -14.21 40.84
CA SER A 95 -3.03 -15.36 40.02
C SER A 95 -4.26 -15.81 39.22
N ARG A 96 -4.22 -15.68 37.89
CA ARG A 96 -5.12 -16.41 37.00
C ARG A 96 -4.68 -17.87 36.93
N ARG A 97 -4.88 -18.62 38.02
CA ARG A 97 -4.88 -20.08 37.97
C ARG A 97 -6.31 -20.52 38.28
N GLY A 98 -7.08 -20.77 37.22
CA GLY A 98 -8.45 -21.29 37.34
C GLY A 98 -9.47 -20.67 36.39
N ARG A 99 -9.36 -20.95 35.10
CA ARG A 99 -10.45 -21.46 34.24
C ARG A 99 -9.87 -21.92 32.92
#